data_AF-A0A2G2ZPG0-F1
#
_entry.id   AF-A0A2G2ZPG0-F1
#
_cell.length_a   1.000
_cell.length_b   1.000
_cell.length_c   1.000
_cell.angle_alpha   90.00
_cell.angle_beta   90.00
_cell.angle_gamma   90.00
#
_symmetry.space_group_name_H-M   'P 1'
#
loop_
_entity.id
_entity.type
_entity.pdbx_description
1 polymer ?
#
loop_
_entity_poly.entity_id
_entity_poly.type
_entity_poly.pdbx_seq_one_letter_code
_entity_poly.pdbx_strand_id
1 'polypeptide(L)'
;MILNAVDFNISQGSSWQSYSNIEPESSHPFEHSMKEDPNPVFKKFYDLVEVADAELYLGSSLSRLAVVSQMLNIKIENNMSQRGYNQIMQFLKEALPEDNIVLDSYYQMKKLVRSLDLPV
;
A
#
# COMPACT_ATOMS: atom_id res chain seq x y z
N MET A 1 17.41 -1.28 27.63
CA MET A 1 17.36 -0.62 28.96
C MET A 1 17.12 0.87 28.72
N ILE A 2 15.85 1.28 28.77
CA ILE A 2 15.23 2.18 29.78
C ILE A 2 15.49 3.68 29.49
N LEU A 3 14.37 4.41 29.53
CA LEU A 3 14.15 5.84 29.32
C LEU A 3 15.10 6.75 30.08
N ASN A 4 15.39 7.91 29.48
CA ASN A 4 15.59 9.15 30.23
C ASN A 4 14.43 10.09 29.90
N ALA A 5 13.49 10.20 30.83
CA ALA A 5 12.51 11.27 30.87
C ALA A 5 13.18 12.49 31.48
N VAL A 6 13.16 13.62 30.78
CA VAL A 6 13.27 14.94 31.39
C VAL A 6 11.99 15.67 31.03
N ASP A 7 11.25 15.96 32.09
CA ASP A 7 10.06 16.79 32.13
C ASP A 7 10.29 18.14 31.45
N PHE A 8 9.34 18.56 30.63
CA PHE A 8 9.10 19.98 30.42
C PHE A 8 7.63 20.29 30.72
N ASN A 9 7.46 20.91 31.88
CA ASN A 9 6.19 21.28 32.49
C ASN A 9 5.59 22.50 31.79
N ILE A 10 4.27 22.43 31.62
CA ILE A 10 3.36 23.38 30.97
C ILE A 10 3.14 24.58 31.88
N SER A 11 3.21 25.81 31.35
CA SER A 11 2.31 26.89 31.80
C SER A 11 2.32 28.07 30.84
N GLN A 12 1.15 28.35 30.26
CA GLN A 12 0.44 29.64 30.26
C GLN A 12 -0.21 29.92 28.90
N GLY A 13 -1.52 30.17 28.93
CA GLY A 13 -2.20 30.97 27.92
C GLY A 13 -3.46 30.35 27.31
N SER A 14 -4.60 30.81 27.83
CA SER A 14 -5.86 31.02 27.10
C SER A 14 -6.85 29.86 26.99
N SER A 15 -7.66 29.80 28.04
CA SER A 15 -9.09 29.51 28.04
C SER A 15 -9.81 29.88 26.74
N TRP A 16 -10.46 28.91 26.11
CA TRP A 16 -11.66 29.14 25.33
C TRP A 16 -12.77 28.27 25.90
N GLN A 17 -13.60 28.87 26.75
CA GLN A 17 -14.86 28.26 27.14
C GLN A 17 -15.83 28.27 25.97
N SER A 18 -16.55 27.14 25.86
CA SER A 18 -17.74 26.94 25.04
C SER A 18 -18.79 28.01 25.27
N TYR A 19 -19.36 28.57 24.20
CA TYR A 19 -20.77 28.99 24.14
C TYR A 19 -21.33 28.87 22.70
N SER A 20 -22.14 27.82 22.52
CA SER A 20 -23.45 27.77 21.83
C SER A 20 -23.67 28.39 20.43
N ASN A 21 -24.00 27.48 19.50
CA ASN A 21 -25.13 27.46 18.57
C ASN A 21 -25.63 28.77 17.93
N ILE A 22 -25.32 28.94 16.65
CA ILE A 22 -26.27 29.50 15.65
C ILE A 22 -26.15 28.62 14.40
N GLU A 23 -27.15 27.77 14.16
CA GLU A 23 -27.40 27.16 12.86
C GLU A 23 -27.83 28.24 11.87
N PRO A 24 -27.39 28.16 10.61
CA PRO A 24 -28.29 28.32 9.51
C PRO A 24 -28.57 26.93 8.94
N GLU A 25 -29.79 26.45 9.19
CA GLU A 25 -30.47 25.43 8.39
C GLU A 25 -30.19 25.69 6.90
N SER A 26 -29.28 24.91 6.33
CA SER A 26 -29.11 24.82 4.87
C SER A 26 -29.69 23.47 4.45
N SER A 27 -30.99 23.47 4.22
CA SER A 27 -31.71 22.40 3.54
C SER A 27 -31.15 22.26 2.12
N HIS A 28 -30.14 21.43 1.95
CA HIS A 28 -29.77 20.93 0.64
C HIS A 28 -29.31 19.48 0.76
N PRO A 29 -30.11 18.51 0.31
CA PRO A 29 -29.59 17.18 0.04
C PRO A 29 -28.71 17.30 -1.19
N PHE A 30 -27.42 17.60 -1.01
CA PHE A 30 -26.44 17.39 -2.07
C PHE A 30 -26.02 15.92 -2.06
N GLU A 31 -26.99 15.03 -2.26
CA GLU A 31 -26.71 13.87 -3.09
C GLU A 31 -26.56 14.39 -4.52
N HIS A 32 -25.35 14.80 -4.84
CA HIS A 32 -24.89 14.72 -6.21
C HIS A 32 -23.59 13.95 -6.18
N SER A 33 -23.71 12.62 -6.08
CA SER A 33 -22.69 11.73 -6.60
C SER A 33 -22.58 12.04 -8.09
N MET A 34 -21.75 13.03 -8.44
CA MET A 34 -21.12 13.06 -9.74
C MET A 34 -20.30 11.78 -9.76
N LYS A 35 -20.84 10.74 -10.41
CA LYS A 35 -20.00 9.72 -11.03
C LYS A 35 -19.16 10.48 -12.05
N GLU A 36 -18.07 11.07 -11.57
CA GLU A 36 -17.01 11.56 -12.43
C GLU A 36 -16.51 10.30 -13.14
N ASP A 37 -16.67 10.27 -14.47
CA ASP A 37 -16.11 9.20 -15.28
C ASP A 37 -14.64 9.05 -14.87
N PRO A 38 -14.19 7.85 -14.47
CA PRO A 38 -12.88 7.68 -13.89
C PRO A 38 -11.88 8.25 -14.88
N ASN A 39 -11.17 9.31 -14.45
CA ASN A 39 -10.17 9.96 -15.27
C ASN A 39 -9.31 8.85 -15.90
N PRO A 40 -9.13 8.86 -17.24
CA PRO A 40 -8.56 7.73 -17.97
C PRO A 40 -7.18 7.29 -17.44
N VAL A 41 -6.43 8.21 -16.82
CA VAL A 41 -5.18 7.92 -16.10
C VAL A 41 -5.44 7.04 -14.87
N PHE A 42 -6.40 7.39 -14.04
CA PHE A 42 -6.79 6.62 -12.85
C PHE A 42 -7.40 5.28 -13.24
N LYS A 43 -8.21 5.22 -14.30
CA LYS A 43 -8.75 3.96 -14.81
C LYS A 43 -7.61 2.97 -15.14
N LYS A 44 -6.61 3.41 -15.91
CA LYS A 44 -5.44 2.60 -16.24
C LYS A 44 -4.69 2.14 -14.98
N PHE A 45 -4.52 3.02 -13.99
CA PHE A 45 -3.88 2.67 -12.73
C PHE A 45 -4.66 1.57 -11.97
N TYR A 46 -5.98 1.73 -11.82
CA TYR A 46 -6.82 0.74 -11.14
C TYR A 46 -6.85 -0.60 -11.87
N ASP A 47 -6.92 -0.59 -13.21
CA ASP A 47 -6.83 -1.80 -14.02
C ASP A 47 -5.49 -2.54 -13.77
N LEU A 48 -4.39 -1.79 -13.64
CA LEU A 48 -3.08 -2.36 -13.34
C LEU A 48 -2.96 -2.89 -11.92
N VAL A 49 -3.57 -2.20 -10.94
CA VAL A 49 -3.63 -2.65 -9.55
C VAL A 49 -4.46 -3.93 -9.43
N GLU A 50 -5.62 -4.00 -10.07
CA GLU A 50 -6.48 -5.19 -10.07
C GLU A 50 -5.73 -6.40 -10.65
N VAL A 51 -5.04 -6.21 -11.77
CA VAL A 51 -4.18 -7.25 -12.35
C VAL A 51 -3.05 -7.62 -11.38
N ALA A 52 -2.39 -6.64 -10.75
CA ALA A 52 -1.30 -6.87 -9.81
C ALA A 52 -1.74 -7.61 -8.54
N ASP A 53 -2.96 -7.36 -8.08
CA ASP A 53 -3.57 -7.89 -6.86
C ASP A 53 -4.28 -9.23 -7.05
N ALA A 54 -4.13 -9.85 -8.22
CA ALA A 54 -4.58 -11.22 -8.45
C ALA A 54 -4.03 -12.20 -7.38
N GLU A 55 -4.84 -13.20 -7.02
CA GLU A 55 -4.43 -14.30 -6.15
C GLU A 55 -3.13 -14.95 -6.66
N LEU A 56 -2.25 -15.33 -5.73
CA LEU A 56 -0.94 -15.88 -6.08
C LEU A 56 -1.02 -17.17 -6.92
N TYR A 57 -2.06 -17.95 -6.70
CA TYR A 57 -2.50 -19.16 -7.38
C TYR A 57 -3.96 -19.41 -6.95
N LEU A 58 -4.68 -20.33 -7.61
CA LEU A 58 -6.09 -20.55 -7.31
C LEU A 58 -6.34 -20.95 -5.85
N GLY A 59 -7.13 -20.16 -5.13
CA GLY A 59 -7.47 -20.42 -3.72
C GLY A 59 -6.39 -19.95 -2.73
N SER A 60 -5.44 -19.14 -3.17
CA SER A 60 -4.46 -18.52 -2.29
C SER A 60 -5.09 -17.40 -1.47
N SER A 61 -4.75 -17.32 -0.18
CA SER A 61 -5.10 -16.17 0.67
C SER A 61 -4.17 -14.98 0.46
N LEU A 62 -3.12 -15.11 -0.37
CA LEU A 62 -2.16 -14.06 -0.67
C LEU A 62 -2.36 -13.61 -2.11
N SER A 63 -2.32 -12.28 -2.31
CA SER A 63 -2.21 -11.72 -3.66
C SER A 63 -0.75 -11.63 -4.09
N ARG A 64 -0.52 -11.56 -5.41
CA ARG A 64 0.80 -11.30 -5.98
C ARG A 64 1.39 -9.98 -5.48
N LEU A 65 0.57 -8.94 -5.33
CA LEU A 65 1.00 -7.66 -4.80
C LEU A 65 1.45 -7.76 -3.34
N ALA A 66 0.72 -8.52 -2.50
CA ALA A 66 1.10 -8.74 -1.10
C ALA A 66 2.48 -9.41 -0.98
N VAL A 67 2.74 -10.46 -1.78
CA VAL A 67 4.04 -11.15 -1.81
C VAL A 67 5.16 -10.21 -2.27
N VAL A 68 4.91 -9.44 -3.33
CA VAL A 68 5.86 -8.43 -3.84
C VAL A 68 6.21 -7.40 -2.77
N SER A 69 5.19 -6.85 -2.09
CA SER A 69 5.38 -5.86 -1.02
C SER A 69 6.21 -6.42 0.14
N GLN A 70 5.89 -7.63 0.60
CA GLN A 70 6.63 -8.26 1.69
C GLN A 70 8.07 -8.57 1.30
N MET A 71 8.30 -9.09 0.09
CA MET A 71 9.65 -9.42 -0.36
C MET A 71 10.51 -8.18 -0.59
N LEU A 72 9.93 -7.06 -1.05
CA LEU A 72 10.62 -5.77 -1.11
C LEU A 72 11.04 -5.31 0.28
N ASN A 73 10.13 -5.41 1.25
CA ASN A 73 10.44 -5.02 2.62
C ASN A 73 11.60 -5.87 3.19
N ILE A 74 11.53 -7.19 3.05
CA ILE A 74 12.59 -8.12 3.44
C ILE A 74 13.92 -7.76 2.76
N LYS A 75 13.88 -7.45 1.47
CA LYS A 75 15.08 -7.07 0.72
C LYS A 75 15.75 -5.82 1.31
N ILE A 76 14.96 -4.80 1.61
CA ILE A 76 15.43 -3.52 2.14
C ILE A 76 15.99 -3.70 3.55
N GLU A 77 15.22 -4.32 4.45
CA GLU A 77 15.58 -4.53 5.85
C GLU A 77 16.86 -5.37 6.02
N ASN A 78 17.08 -6.33 5.12
CA ASN A 78 18.22 -7.24 5.20
C ASN A 78 19.37 -6.86 4.25
N ASN A 79 19.30 -5.70 3.58
CA ASN A 79 20.22 -5.32 2.50
C ASN A 79 20.48 -6.47 1.51
N MET A 80 19.44 -7.25 1.22
CA MET A 80 19.57 -8.50 0.48
C MET A 80 20.06 -8.24 -0.94
N SER A 81 21.09 -8.96 -1.36
CA SER A 81 21.59 -8.88 -2.73
C SER A 81 20.50 -9.24 -3.75
N GLN A 82 20.58 -8.68 -4.97
CA GLN A 82 19.65 -9.06 -6.04
C GLN A 82 19.74 -10.56 -6.37
N ARG A 83 20.93 -11.15 -6.26
CA ARG A 83 21.13 -12.58 -6.44
C ARG A 83 20.35 -13.39 -5.39
N GLY A 84 20.49 -13.07 -4.11
CA GLY A 84 19.77 -13.75 -3.03
C GLY A 84 18.26 -13.62 -3.16
N TYR A 85 17.78 -12.43 -3.53
CA TYR A 85 16.38 -12.19 -3.84
C TYR A 85 15.89 -13.15 -4.94
N ASN A 86 16.60 -13.21 -6.07
CA ASN A 86 16.20 -14.05 -7.20
C ASN A 86 16.19 -15.54 -6.83
N GLN A 87 17.16 -16.00 -6.03
CA GLN A 87 17.22 -17.40 -5.59
C GLN A 87 16.01 -17.78 -4.73
N ILE A 88 15.62 -16.94 -3.77
CA ILE A 88 14.42 -17.19 -2.95
C ILE A 88 13.17 -17.18 -3.82
N MET A 89 13.11 -16.27 -4.78
CA MET A 89 11.95 -16.12 -5.63
C MET A 89 11.76 -17.30 -6.60
N GLN A 90 12.86 -17.83 -7.14
CA GLN A 90 12.86 -19.07 -7.90
C GLN A 90 12.43 -20.26 -7.03
N PHE A 91 12.96 -20.36 -5.81
CA PHE A 91 12.54 -21.38 -4.86
C PHE A 91 11.04 -21.32 -4.53
N LEU A 92 10.49 -20.13 -4.27
CA LEU A 92 9.06 -19.95 -4.05
C LEU A 92 8.24 -20.40 -5.27
N LYS A 93 8.71 -20.11 -6.48
CA LYS A 93 8.04 -20.52 -7.71
C LYS A 93 7.99 -22.04 -7.89
N GLU A 94 9.04 -22.74 -7.47
CA GLU A 94 9.12 -24.21 -7.50
C GLU A 94 8.33 -24.86 -6.36
N ALA A 95 8.21 -24.19 -5.22
CA ALA A 95 7.52 -24.70 -4.03
C ALA A 95 5.99 -24.54 -4.09
N LEU A 96 5.49 -23.64 -4.94
CA LEU A 96 4.06 -23.36 -5.11
C LEU A 96 3.44 -24.20 -6.25
N PRO A 97 2.08 -24.29 -6.30
CA PRO A 97 1.37 -24.97 -7.38
C PRO A 97 1.74 -24.45 -8.79
N GLU A 98 1.58 -25.27 -9.82
CA GLU A 98 2.02 -24.96 -11.19
C GLU A 98 1.36 -23.72 -11.80
N ASP A 99 0.15 -23.39 -11.36
CA ASP A 99 -0.63 -22.21 -11.79
C ASP A 99 -0.20 -20.90 -11.10
N ASN A 100 0.88 -20.90 -10.30
CA ASN A 100 1.29 -19.71 -9.56
C ASN A 100 1.78 -18.56 -10.46
N ILE A 101 1.44 -17.34 -10.05
CA ILE A 101 1.82 -16.09 -10.71
C ILE A 101 2.95 -15.35 -9.97
N VAL A 102 3.74 -16.07 -9.15
CA VAL A 102 4.92 -15.50 -8.48
C VAL A 102 5.88 -14.96 -9.54
N LEU A 103 6.34 -13.72 -9.31
CA LEU A 103 7.39 -13.10 -10.12
C LEU A 103 8.67 -13.89 -9.95
N ASP A 104 9.48 -14.10 -10.98
CA ASP A 104 10.68 -14.95 -10.89
C ASP A 104 11.96 -14.21 -10.44
N SER A 105 11.90 -12.88 -10.34
CA SER A 105 13.10 -12.05 -10.21
C SER A 105 12.81 -10.65 -9.70
N TYR A 106 13.86 -10.02 -9.17
CA TYR A 106 13.87 -8.61 -8.80
C TYR A 106 13.57 -7.69 -9.99
N TYR A 107 13.92 -8.12 -11.20
CA TYR A 107 13.64 -7.35 -12.41
C TYR A 107 12.15 -7.29 -12.73
N GLN A 108 11.47 -8.44 -12.75
CA GLN A 108 10.02 -8.49 -12.96
C GLN A 108 9.27 -7.70 -11.89
N MET A 109 9.75 -7.76 -10.65
CA MET A 109 9.19 -6.95 -9.58
C MET A 109 9.33 -5.45 -9.83
N LYS A 110 10.53 -4.97 -10.18
CA LYS A 110 10.70 -3.55 -10.55
C LYS A 110 9.81 -3.15 -11.73
N LYS A 111 9.60 -4.06 -12.68
CA LYS A 111 8.70 -3.81 -13.82
C LYS A 111 7.25 -3.63 -13.36
N LEU A 112 6.79 -4.47 -12.43
CA LEU A 112 5.45 -4.35 -11.83
C LEU A 112 5.32 -3.02 -11.08
N VAL A 113 6.24 -2.69 -10.18
CA VAL A 113 6.17 -1.45 -9.39
C VAL A 113 6.22 -0.21 -10.29
N ARG A 114 7.07 -0.21 -11.34
CA ARG A 114 7.09 0.86 -12.34
C ARG A 114 5.82 0.95 -13.17
N SER A 115 5.16 -0.17 -13.45
CA SER A 115 3.89 -0.15 -14.17
C SER A 115 2.79 0.51 -13.35
N LEU A 116 2.90 0.47 -12.03
CA LEU A 116 2.00 1.14 -11.10
C LEU A 116 2.39 2.62 -10.86
N ASP A 117 3.33 3.19 -11.64
CA ASP A 117 3.87 4.54 -11.44
C ASP A 117 4.40 4.80 -10.01
N LEU A 118 4.81 3.73 -9.30
CA LEU A 118 5.38 3.81 -7.96
C LEU A 118 6.92 3.96 -8.03
N PRO A 119 7.55 4.71 -7.10
CA PRO A 119 9.01 4.79 -7.01
C PRO A 119 9.61 3.42 -6.64
N VAL A 120 10.76 3.08 -7.25
CA VAL A 120 11.52 1.82 -7.07
C VAL A 120 12.95 2.05 -6.63
#